data_AF-A0A7C5MH44-F1
#
_entry.id   AF-A0A7C5MH44-F1
#
_cell.length_a   1.000
_cell.length_b   1.000
_cell.length_c   1.000
_cell.angle_alpha   90.00
_cell.angle_beta   90.00
_cell.angle_gamma   90.00
#
_symmetry.space_group_name_H-M   'P 1'
#
loop_
_entity.id
_entity.type
_entity.pdbx_description
1 polymer ?
#
loop_
_entity_poly.entity_id
_entity_poly.type
_entity_poly.pdbx_seq_one_letter_code
_entity_poly.pdbx_strand_id
1 'polypeptide(L)'
;MRQEDIAFVKSELSRLSTMQTKAINPLTKEEAQRMKELIEKEKLTLQEADELREIARKLVDEYGHKISETWKLLMYASIMRGIALSEQKQQ
;
A
#
# COMPACT_ATOMS: atom_id res chain seq x y z
N MET A 1 -12.37 4.58 9.37
CA MET A 1 -11.27 5.45 8.91
C MET A 1 -11.89 6.60 8.17
N ARG A 2 -11.54 7.86 8.47
CA ARG A 2 -12.14 9.00 7.75
C ARG A 2 -11.50 9.10 6.37
N GLN A 3 -12.23 9.61 5.38
CA GLN A 3 -11.71 9.80 4.01
C GLN A 3 -10.44 10.67 3.99
N GLU A 4 -10.32 11.60 4.94
CA GLU A 4 -9.13 12.44 5.16
C GLU A 4 -7.88 11.63 5.53
N ASP A 5 -8.02 10.62 6.38
CA ASP A 5 -6.90 9.74 6.77
C ASP A 5 -6.42 8.92 5.56
N ILE A 6 -7.36 8.49 4.72
CA ILE A 6 -7.06 7.78 3.46
C ILE A 6 -6.33 8.72 2.51
N ALA A 7 -6.84 9.92 2.27
CA ALA A 7 -6.19 10.89 1.37
C ALA A 7 -4.77 11.26 1.83
N PHE A 8 -4.57 11.42 3.14
CA PHE A 8 -3.25 11.64 3.72
C PHE A 8 -2.30 10.47 3.46
N VAL A 9 -2.76 9.23 3.72
CA VAL A 9 -2.02 8.01 3.41
C VAL A 9 -1.70 7.95 1.91
N LYS A 10 -2.66 8.19 1.01
CA LYS A 10 -2.42 8.21 -0.45
C LYS A 10 -1.34 9.24 -0.84
N SER A 11 -1.33 10.42 -0.21
CA SER A 11 -0.34 11.49 -0.44
C SER A 11 1.08 11.10 0.01
N GLU A 12 1.21 10.56 1.22
CA GLU A 12 2.50 10.11 1.76
C GLU A 12 3.06 8.93 0.96
N LEU A 13 2.21 8.00 0.53
CA LEU A 13 2.62 6.87 -0.32
C LEU A 13 3.04 7.30 -1.72
N SER A 14 2.37 8.32 -2.28
CA SER A 14 2.79 8.93 -3.54
C SER A 14 4.19 9.51 -3.42
N ARG A 15 4.55 10.13 -2.29
CA ARG A 15 5.92 10.60 -2.03
C ARG A 15 6.92 9.45 -1.98
N LEU A 16 6.62 8.35 -1.31
CA LEU A 16 7.49 7.15 -1.31
C LEU A 16 7.76 6.65 -2.73
N SER A 17 6.73 6.64 -3.59
CA SER A 17 6.88 6.21 -4.98
C SER A 17 7.80 7.10 -5.83
N THR A 18 8.02 8.36 -5.39
CA THR A 18 8.90 9.33 -6.06
C THR A 18 10.33 9.31 -5.53
N MET A 19 10.59 8.71 -4.36
CA MET A 19 11.93 8.57 -3.75
C MET A 19 12.78 7.45 -4.41
N GLN A 20 12.60 7.21 -5.72
CA GLN A 20 13.36 6.24 -6.54
C GLN A 20 14.82 6.65 -6.80
N THR A 21 15.53 7.20 -5.82
CA THR A 21 16.93 7.56 -5.97
C THR A 21 17.82 6.33 -5.77
N LYS A 22 18.02 5.60 -6.88
CA LYS A 22 19.19 4.80 -7.28
C LYS A 22 20.09 4.24 -6.16
N ALA A 23 19.89 2.95 -5.84
CA ALA A 23 20.92 1.89 -5.64
C ALA A 23 20.33 0.68 -4.90
N ILE A 24 19.28 0.89 -4.11
CA ILE A 24 18.61 -0.14 -3.31
C ILE A 24 17.12 0.21 -3.40
N ASN A 25 16.38 -0.30 -4.39
CA ASN A 25 14.91 -0.15 -4.46
C ASN A 25 14.33 -1.57 -4.36
N PRO A 26 13.58 -1.92 -3.30
CA PRO A 26 13.01 -3.26 -3.12
C PRO A 26 11.86 -3.53 -4.10
N LEU A 27 11.36 -2.50 -4.80
CA LEU A 27 10.28 -2.63 -5.77
C LEU A 27 10.78 -2.49 -7.21
N THR A 28 10.26 -3.32 -8.10
CA THR A 28 10.39 -3.09 -9.55
C THR A 28 9.56 -1.88 -9.99
N LYS A 29 9.76 -1.41 -11.23
CA LYS A 29 8.94 -0.31 -11.79
C LYS A 29 7.48 -0.73 -11.89
N GLU A 30 7.24 -1.99 -12.25
CA GLU A 30 5.92 -2.59 -12.36
C GLU A 30 5.24 -2.65 -11.01
N GLU A 31 5.95 -3.09 -9.95
CA GLU A 31 5.41 -3.11 -8.59
C GLU A 31 5.11 -1.70 -8.06
N ALA A 32 5.99 -0.73 -8.34
CA ALA A 32 5.77 0.65 -7.95
C ALA A 32 4.56 1.26 -8.67
N GLN A 33 4.37 0.96 -9.95
CA GLN A 33 3.20 1.40 -10.71
C GLN A 33 1.93 0.70 -10.21
N ARG A 34 2.00 -0.60 -9.98
CA ARG A 34 0.89 -1.42 -9.49
C ARG A 34 0.42 -0.97 -8.11
N MET A 35 1.37 -0.64 -7.23
CA MET A 35 1.07 -0.06 -5.92
C MET A 35 0.23 1.21 -6.04
N LYS A 36 0.58 2.12 -6.97
CA LYS A 36 -0.18 3.36 -7.20
C LYS A 36 -1.61 3.06 -7.66
N GLU A 37 -1.76 2.18 -8.65
CA GLU A 37 -3.08 1.78 -9.16
C GLU A 37 -3.98 1.23 -8.04
N LEU A 38 -3.42 0.38 -7.17
CA LEU A 38 -4.14 -0.20 -6.03
C LEU A 38 -4.50 0.85 -4.97
N ILE A 39 -3.62 1.81 -4.72
CA ILE A 39 -3.88 2.90 -3.77
C ILE A 39 -4.97 3.84 -4.31
N GLU A 40 -5.02 4.09 -5.61
CA GLU A 40 -5.99 5.01 -6.21
C GLU A 40 -7.42 4.47 -6.19
N LYS A 41 -7.60 3.15 -6.27
CA LYS A 41 -8.92 2.51 -6.23
C LYS A 41 -9.71 2.86 -4.95
N GLU A 42 -11.02 3.04 -5.11
CA GLU A 42 -11.95 3.20 -3.98
C GLU A 42 -12.14 1.89 -3.21
N LYS A 43 -12.21 0.77 -3.94
CA LYS A 43 -12.38 -0.57 -3.38
C LYS A 43 -11.37 -1.53 -3.97
N LEU A 44 -10.92 -2.46 -3.13
CA LEU A 44 -10.04 -3.55 -3.53
C LEU A 44 -10.80 -4.86 -3.38
N THR A 45 -10.62 -5.75 -4.34
CA THR A 45 -10.91 -7.17 -4.13
C THR A 45 -9.95 -7.76 -3.09
N LEU A 46 -10.27 -8.94 -2.57
CA LEU A 46 -9.38 -9.62 -1.61
C LEU A 46 -7.97 -9.84 -2.20
N GLN A 47 -7.90 -10.30 -3.44
CA GLN A 47 -6.65 -10.54 -4.15
C GLN A 47 -5.82 -9.25 -4.31
N GLU A 48 -6.47 -8.14 -4.67
CA GLU A 48 -5.80 -6.86 -4.84
C GLU A 48 -5.31 -6.27 -3.51
N ALA A 49 -6.07 -6.48 -2.43
CA ALA A 49 -5.65 -6.08 -1.09
C ALA A 49 -4.47 -6.93 -0.59
N ASP A 50 -4.47 -8.23 -0.89
CA ASP A 50 -3.33 -9.12 -0.63
C ASP A 50 -2.10 -8.70 -1.44
N GLU A 51 -2.26 -8.38 -2.72
CA GLU A 51 -1.19 -7.87 -3.59
C GLU A 51 -0.58 -6.56 -3.04
N LEU A 52 -1.42 -5.59 -2.66
CA LEU A 52 -0.96 -4.35 -2.06
C LEU A 52 -0.21 -4.60 -0.74
N ARG A 53 -0.69 -5.55 0.07
CA ARG A 53 -0.07 -5.92 1.35
C ARG A 53 1.30 -6.55 1.14
N GLU A 54 1.47 -7.37 0.11
CA GLU A 54 2.76 -7.96 -0.23
C GLU A 54 3.79 -6.92 -0.67
N ILE A 55 3.39 -5.96 -1.50
CA ILE A 55 4.24 -4.82 -1.87
C ILE A 55 4.63 -4.02 -0.63
N ALA A 56 3.66 -3.75 0.26
CA ALA A 56 3.90 -3.03 1.50
C ALA A 56 4.87 -3.76 2.44
N ARG A 57 4.76 -5.08 2.52
CA ARG A 57 5.65 -5.92 3.34
C ARG A 57 7.09 -5.83 2.86
N LYS A 58 7.35 -5.93 1.55
CA LYS A 58 8.70 -5.74 0.98
C LYS A 58 9.31 -4.39 1.36
N LEU A 59 8.50 -3.32 1.32
CA LEU A 59 8.94 -1.99 1.71
C LEU A 59 9.27 -1.88 3.20
N VAL A 60 8.48 -2.53 4.06
CA VAL A 60 8.75 -2.58 5.51
C VAL A 60 10.00 -3.42 5.81
N ASP A 61 10.19 -4.55 5.15
CA ASP A 61 11.35 -5.41 5.34
C ASP A 61 12.65 -4.66 5.00
N GLU A 62 12.64 -3.91 3.90
CA GLU A 62 13.82 -3.15 3.45
C GLU A 62 14.01 -1.82 4.19
N TYR A 63 12.92 -1.07 4.43
CA TYR A 63 13.00 0.32 4.92
C TYR A 63 12.23 0.59 6.20
N GLY A 64 11.58 -0.39 6.82
CA GLY A 64 10.76 -0.18 8.02
C GLY A 64 11.52 0.43 9.19
N HIS A 65 12.85 0.27 9.22
CA HIS A 65 13.75 0.89 10.21
C HIS A 65 14.16 2.33 9.88
N LYS A 66 14.00 2.77 8.63
CA LYS A 66 14.40 4.10 8.11
C LYS A 66 13.21 5.00 7.81
N ILE A 67 12.11 4.41 7.35
CA ILE A 67 10.96 5.11 6.77
C ILE A 67 9.70 4.59 7.46
N SER A 68 9.21 5.36 8.42
CA SER A 68 8.02 5.00 9.22
C SER A 68 6.75 4.83 8.38
N GLU A 69 6.68 5.52 7.25
CA GLU A 69 5.57 5.53 6.31
C GLU A 69 5.33 4.15 5.67
N THR A 70 6.34 3.29 5.60
CA THR A 70 6.19 1.91 5.10
C THR A 70 5.26 1.09 6.00
N TRP A 71 5.32 1.29 7.32
CA TRP A 71 4.39 0.66 8.25
C TRP A 71 2.96 1.18 8.07
N LYS A 72 2.80 2.47 7.75
CA LYS A 72 1.48 3.06 7.43
C LYS A 72 0.89 2.41 6.17
N LEU A 73 1.71 2.16 5.13
CA LEU A 73 1.30 1.43 3.94
C LEU A 73 0.80 0.02 4.28
N LEU A 74 1.59 -0.72 5.08
CA LEU A 74 1.23 -2.08 5.47
C LEU A 74 -0.06 -2.11 6.29
N MET A 75 -0.25 -1.15 7.19
CA MET A 75 -1.49 -1.00 7.96
C MET A 75 -2.68 -0.67 7.04
N TYR A 76 -2.52 0.26 6.10
CA TYR A 76 -3.55 0.57 5.10
C TYR A 76 -3.97 -0.68 4.31
N ALA A 77 -3.00 -1.41 3.75
CA ALA A 77 -3.28 -2.64 2.99
C ALA A 77 -3.98 -3.70 3.85
N SER A 78 -3.59 -3.82 5.13
CA SER A 78 -4.25 -4.71 6.11
C SER A 78 -5.72 -4.38 6.32
N ILE A 79 -6.03 -3.08 6.40
CA ILE A 79 -7.40 -2.61 6.60
C ILE A 79 -8.24 -2.83 5.35
N MET A 80 -7.70 -2.50 4.18
CA MET A 80 -8.38 -2.75 2.90
C MET A 80 -8.69 -4.24 2.70
N ARG A 81 -7.77 -5.13 3.10
CA ARG A 81 -8.00 -6.57 3.09
C ARG A 81 -9.15 -6.99 4.02
N GLY A 82 -9.20 -6.41 5.22
CA GLY A 82 -10.30 -6.64 6.16
C GLY A 82 -11.66 -6.19 5.60
N ILE A 83 -11.70 -5.04 4.92
CA ILE A 83 -12.89 -4.54 4.22
C ILE A 83 -13.29 -5.52 3.12
N ALA A 84 -12.36 -5.91 2.24
CA ALA A 84 -12.63 -6.85 1.15
C ALA A 84 -13.17 -8.22 1.66
N LEU A 85 -12.62 -8.73 2.76
CA LEU A 85 -13.13 -9.94 3.43
C LEU A 85 -14.55 -9.77 3.96
N SER A 86 -14.88 -8.60 4.51
CA SER A 86 -16.22 -8.34 5.03
C SER A 86 -17.26 -8.27 3.91
N GLU A 87 -16.90 -7.70 2.76
CA GLU A 87 -17.78 -7.62 1.59
C GLU A 87 -18.00 -9.00 0.94
N GLN A 88 -16.97 -9.87 0.88
CA GLN A 88 -17.13 -11.24 0.38
C GLN A 88 -18.07 -12.10 1.24
N LYS A 89 -18.13 -11.86 2.55
CA LYS A 89 -19.03 -12.61 3.45
C LYS A 89 -20.49 -12.17 3.37
N GLN A 90 -20.77 -11.04 2.71
CA GLN A 90 -22.11 -10.47 2.55
C GLN A 90 -22.73 -10.80 1.18
N GLN A 91 -22.02 -11.54 0.32
CA GLN A 91 -22.50 -12.10 -0.94
C GLN A 91 -22.91 -13.56 -0.76
#